data_AF-A0A9E3JBB7-F1
#
_entry.id   AF-A0A9E3JBB7-F1
#
_cell.length_a   1.000
_cell.length_b   1.000
_cell.length_c   1.000
_cell.angle_alpha   90.00
_cell.angle_beta   90.00
_cell.angle_gamma   90.00
#
_symmetry.space_group_name_H-M   'P 1'
#
loop_
_entity.id
_entity.type
_entity.pdbx_description
1 polymer ?
#
loop_
_entity_poly.entity_id
_entity_poly.type
_entity_poly.pdbx_seq_one_letter_code
_entity_poly.pdbx_strand_id
1 'polypeptide(L)'
;ITNQVPLCRCSYGPYARAMVRICKEESFHQRQGYELLLALSNGTPGQHAMAQDAVDRWWWPSLMMFGPPDDESAHSAQSMAWKIKRHSNDELRQRFVDICVPQAESLGLTLPDPDLRWNEERGHHDFGPIDWTEFREVLKGNGPCNEQRITQRRRAHEEGAWVREAAAAYAAKHTGETGATRA
;
A
#
# COMPACT_ATOMS: atom_id res chain seq x y z
N ILE A 1 3.46 0.54 -5.01
CA ILE A 1 3.59 1.19 -6.34
C ILE A 1 2.62 0.69 -7.42
N THR A 2 2.30 -0.61 -7.57
CA THR A 2 1.45 -1.13 -8.67
C THR A 2 0.08 -0.45 -8.78
N ASN A 3 -0.57 -0.14 -7.65
CA ASN A 3 -1.82 0.62 -7.62
C ASN A 3 -1.62 2.13 -7.90
N GLN A 4 -0.53 2.73 -7.41
CA GLN A 4 -0.33 4.19 -7.47
C GLN A 4 0.12 4.67 -8.86
N VAL A 5 0.93 3.89 -9.58
CA VAL A 5 1.43 4.28 -10.91
C VAL A 5 0.28 4.55 -11.91
N PRO A 6 -0.76 3.70 -12.01
CA PRO A 6 -1.96 4.01 -12.78
C PRO A 6 -2.66 5.31 -12.38
N LEU A 7 -2.66 5.65 -11.09
CA LEU A 7 -3.30 6.86 -10.56
C LEU A 7 -2.55 8.14 -10.95
N CYS A 8 -1.29 8.05 -11.41
CA CYS A 8 -0.60 9.18 -12.07
C CYS A 8 -1.34 9.70 -13.32
N ARG A 9 -2.30 8.93 -13.85
CA ARG A 9 -3.15 9.30 -15.00
C ARG A 9 -4.64 9.40 -14.63
N CYS A 10 -4.97 9.57 -13.34
CA CYS A 10 -6.34 9.83 -12.94
C CYS A 10 -6.83 11.19 -13.48
N SER A 11 -8.14 11.36 -13.60
CA SER A 11 -8.77 12.56 -14.16
C SER A 11 -8.58 13.82 -13.32
N TYR A 12 -8.33 13.69 -12.02
CA TYR A 12 -8.16 14.84 -11.13
C TYR A 12 -6.69 15.25 -11.02
N GLY A 13 -6.35 16.36 -11.68
CA GLY A 13 -4.97 16.84 -11.84
C GLY A 13 -4.13 16.94 -10.56
N PRO A 14 -4.62 17.51 -9.45
CA PRO A 14 -3.87 17.57 -8.19
C PRO A 14 -3.48 16.18 -7.66
N TYR A 15 -4.40 15.21 -7.74
CA TYR A 15 -4.14 13.84 -7.29
C TYR A 15 -3.12 13.14 -8.20
N ALA A 16 -3.30 13.22 -9.52
CA ALA A 16 -2.37 12.67 -10.49
C ALA A 16 -0.93 13.20 -10.29
N ARG A 17 -0.76 14.52 -10.12
CA ARG A 17 0.57 15.13 -9.89
C ARG A 17 1.18 14.73 -8.54
N ALA A 18 0.35 14.55 -7.50
CA ALA A 18 0.83 14.02 -6.23
C ALA A 18 1.34 12.58 -6.38
N MET A 19 0.59 11.72 -7.08
CA MET A 19 0.99 10.33 -7.36
C MET A 19 2.28 10.25 -8.17
N VAL A 20 2.53 11.15 -9.13
CA VAL A 20 3.80 11.19 -9.87
C VAL A 20 4.99 11.40 -8.95
N ARG A 21 4.89 12.30 -7.97
CA ARG A 21 5.97 12.56 -7.00
C ARG A 21 6.16 11.36 -6.07
N ILE A 22 5.07 10.89 -5.49
CA ILE A 22 5.06 9.76 -4.56
C ILE A 22 5.64 8.50 -5.22
N CYS A 23 5.23 8.16 -6.45
CA CYS A 23 5.74 6.97 -7.14
C CYS A 23 7.25 7.04 -7.42
N LYS A 24 7.79 8.23 -7.72
CA LYS A 24 9.23 8.41 -7.94
C LYS A 24 10.01 8.11 -6.66
N GLU A 25 9.54 8.57 -5.52
CA GLU A 25 10.18 8.33 -4.22
C GLU A 25 9.97 6.89 -3.73
N GLU A 26 8.74 6.38 -3.78
CA GLU A 26 8.42 5.05 -3.25
C GLU A 26 9.05 3.91 -4.04
N SER A 27 9.26 4.05 -5.35
CA SER A 27 9.92 3.01 -6.15
C SER A 27 11.36 2.74 -5.69
N PHE A 28 12.06 3.77 -5.20
CA PHE A 28 13.38 3.63 -4.61
C PHE A 28 13.32 2.80 -3.32
N HIS A 29 12.40 3.13 -2.41
CA HIS A 29 12.23 2.39 -1.16
C HIS A 29 11.77 0.94 -1.40
N GLN A 30 10.93 0.70 -2.40
CA GLN A 30 10.51 -0.65 -2.77
C GLN A 30 11.71 -1.49 -3.23
N ARG A 31 12.63 -0.91 -4.02
CA ARG A 31 13.87 -1.59 -4.40
C ARG A 31 14.75 -1.90 -3.19
N GLN A 32 14.93 -0.95 -2.28
CA GLN A 32 15.70 -1.20 -1.06
C GLN A 32 15.08 -2.33 -0.21
N GLY A 33 13.75 -2.39 -0.12
CA GLY A 33 13.05 -3.50 0.54
C GLY A 33 13.33 -4.86 -0.10
N TYR A 34 13.35 -4.92 -1.43
CA TYR A 34 13.73 -6.14 -2.16
C TYR A 34 15.19 -6.54 -1.91
N GLU A 35 16.12 -5.58 -1.89
CA GLU A 35 17.54 -5.82 -1.59
C GLU A 35 17.75 -6.39 -0.18
N LEU A 36 16.94 -5.97 0.80
CA LEU A 36 16.95 -6.56 2.15
C LEU A 36 16.50 -8.03 2.13
N LEU A 37 15.44 -8.35 1.38
CA LEU A 37 15.01 -9.73 1.21
C LEU A 37 16.07 -10.57 0.49
N LEU A 38 16.72 -10.01 -0.54
CA LEU A 38 17.84 -10.66 -1.24
C LEU A 38 19.00 -10.97 -0.30
N ALA A 39 19.35 -10.04 0.59
CA ALA A 39 20.39 -10.25 1.58
C ALA A 39 20.02 -11.37 2.58
N LEU A 40 18.76 -11.45 3.02
CA LEU A 40 18.29 -12.51 3.91
C LEU A 40 18.25 -13.87 3.21
N SER A 41 17.73 -13.92 1.97
CA SER A 41 17.65 -15.13 1.16
C SER A 41 19.02 -15.74 0.86
N ASN A 42 20.05 -14.91 0.63
CA ASN A 42 21.42 -15.38 0.41
C ASN A 42 22.24 -15.53 1.69
N GLY A 43 21.62 -15.33 2.86
CA GLY A 43 22.26 -15.39 4.16
C GLY A 43 22.38 -16.80 4.73
N THR A 44 22.39 -16.87 6.06
CA THR A 44 22.33 -18.14 6.79
C THR A 44 20.96 -18.83 6.64
N PRO A 45 20.85 -20.14 6.91
CA PRO A 45 19.57 -20.83 6.90
C PRO A 45 18.49 -20.17 7.78
N GLY A 46 18.88 -19.61 8.93
CA GLY A 46 17.96 -18.87 9.80
C GLY A 46 17.47 -17.54 9.21
N GLN A 47 18.30 -16.86 8.40
CA GLN A 47 17.91 -15.65 7.70
C GLN A 47 16.98 -15.94 6.53
N HIS A 48 17.27 -16.99 5.75
CA HIS A 48 16.39 -17.44 4.67
C HIS A 48 15.00 -17.85 5.22
N ALA A 49 14.97 -18.64 6.30
CA ALA A 49 13.72 -19.01 6.97
C ALA A 49 12.93 -17.79 7.50
N MET A 50 13.63 -16.75 7.99
CA MET A 50 12.99 -15.50 8.42
C MET A 50 12.37 -14.73 7.25
N ALA A 51 13.02 -14.72 6.08
CA ALA A 51 12.46 -14.13 4.87
C ALA A 51 11.22 -14.91 4.40
N GLN A 52 11.29 -16.25 4.41
CA GLN A 52 10.16 -17.11 4.04
C GLN A 52 8.95 -16.88 4.96
N ASP A 53 9.13 -16.93 6.28
CA ASP A 53 8.05 -16.66 7.26
C ASP A 53 7.42 -15.28 7.05
N ALA A 54 8.22 -14.27 6.70
CA ALA A 54 7.69 -12.95 6.38
C ALA A 54 6.83 -12.96 5.10
N VAL A 55 7.26 -13.64 4.04
CA VAL A 55 6.48 -13.80 2.81
C VAL A 55 5.18 -14.55 3.09
N ASP A 56 5.24 -15.65 3.86
CA ASP A 56 4.10 -16.49 4.20
C ASP A 56 2.98 -15.67 4.88
N ARG A 57 3.35 -14.80 5.82
CA ARG A 57 2.40 -13.95 6.55
C ARG A 57 1.86 -12.77 5.73
N TRP A 58 2.64 -12.23 4.78
CA TRP A 58 2.31 -10.97 4.11
C TRP A 58 1.78 -11.13 2.68
N TRP A 59 1.88 -12.32 2.08
CA TRP A 59 1.41 -12.56 0.70
C TRP A 59 -0.08 -12.20 0.51
N TRP A 60 -0.98 -12.88 1.22
CA TRP A 60 -2.42 -12.68 1.07
C TRP A 60 -2.87 -11.26 1.47
N PRO A 61 -2.40 -10.67 2.60
CA PRO A 61 -2.67 -9.28 2.91
C PRO A 61 -2.22 -8.30 1.82
N SER A 62 -1.11 -8.57 1.12
CA SER A 62 -0.64 -7.74 0.00
C SER A 62 -1.60 -7.80 -1.19
N LEU A 63 -2.20 -8.96 -1.49
CA LEU A 63 -3.21 -9.08 -2.54
C LEU A 63 -4.54 -8.40 -2.17
N MET A 64 -4.89 -8.40 -0.89
CA MET A 64 -6.07 -7.70 -0.37
C MET A 64 -5.96 -6.17 -0.48
N MET A 65 -4.75 -5.60 -0.59
CA MET A 65 -4.55 -4.15 -0.76
C MET A 65 -5.18 -3.58 -2.04
N PHE A 66 -5.42 -4.42 -3.06
CA PHE A 66 -6.09 -4.00 -4.29
C PHE A 66 -7.60 -3.83 -4.12
N GLY A 67 -8.17 -4.20 -2.96
CA GLY A 67 -9.59 -4.08 -2.67
C GLY A 67 -10.39 -5.34 -3.02
N PRO A 68 -11.73 -5.29 -2.89
CA PRO A 68 -12.60 -6.44 -3.15
C PRO A 68 -12.59 -6.83 -4.64
N PRO A 69 -13.12 -8.02 -4.97
CA PRO A 69 -13.43 -8.41 -6.36
C PRO A 69 -14.22 -7.32 -7.11
N ASP A 70 -14.08 -7.28 -8.42
CA ASP A 70 -14.70 -6.24 -9.24
C ASP A 70 -16.24 -6.25 -9.17
N ASP A 71 -16.86 -7.42 -9.03
CA ASP A 71 -18.32 -7.61 -8.90
C ASP A 71 -18.88 -7.15 -7.53
N GLU A 72 -18.03 -7.10 -6.50
CA GLU A 72 -18.39 -6.60 -5.17
C GLU A 72 -17.96 -5.13 -4.94
N SER A 73 -17.37 -4.48 -5.96
CA SER A 73 -16.82 -3.14 -5.82
C SER A 73 -17.84 -2.03 -6.09
N ALA A 74 -18.59 -1.63 -5.05
CA ALA A 74 -19.69 -0.64 -5.13
C ALA A 74 -19.34 0.70 -5.81
N HIS A 75 -18.07 1.15 -5.74
CA HIS A 75 -17.62 2.42 -6.31
C HIS A 75 -16.86 2.30 -7.64
N SER A 76 -16.59 1.08 -8.12
CA SER A 76 -15.73 0.87 -9.29
C SER A 76 -16.34 1.41 -10.57
N ALA A 77 -17.63 1.19 -10.82
CA ALA A 77 -18.30 1.66 -12.05
C ALA A 77 -18.19 3.17 -12.22
N GLN A 78 -18.54 3.94 -11.18
CA GLN A 78 -18.46 5.41 -11.21
C GLN A 78 -17.00 5.90 -11.29
N SER A 79 -16.10 5.31 -10.50
CA SER A 79 -14.68 5.72 -10.48
C SER A 79 -13.99 5.48 -11.82
N MET A 80 -14.33 4.39 -12.51
CA MET A 80 -13.84 4.08 -13.86
C MET A 80 -14.45 5.03 -14.89
N ALA A 81 -15.76 5.29 -14.84
CA ALA A 81 -16.43 6.23 -15.76
C ALA A 81 -15.84 7.64 -15.67
N TRP A 82 -15.52 8.10 -14.45
CA TRP A 82 -14.85 9.38 -14.23
C TRP A 82 -13.33 9.33 -14.42
N LYS A 83 -12.76 8.18 -14.79
CA LYS A 83 -11.31 7.97 -14.95
C LYS A 83 -10.51 8.34 -13.70
N ILE A 84 -11.12 8.24 -12.52
CA ILE A 84 -10.41 8.32 -11.23
C ILE A 84 -9.60 7.03 -11.06
N LYS A 85 -10.26 5.89 -11.26
CA LYS A 85 -9.65 4.57 -11.37
C LYS A 85 -9.40 4.28 -12.85
N ARG A 86 -8.23 3.73 -13.19
CA ARG A 86 -7.81 3.48 -14.59
C ARG A 86 -7.80 2.01 -14.98
N HIS A 87 -7.71 1.14 -13.99
CA HIS A 87 -7.69 -0.32 -14.08
C HIS A 87 -8.53 -0.87 -12.95
N SER A 88 -9.17 -2.01 -13.15
CA SER A 88 -10.00 -2.66 -12.15
C SER A 88 -9.18 -3.16 -10.93
N ASN A 89 -9.85 -3.62 -9.87
CA ASN A 89 -9.14 -4.14 -8.70
C ASN A 89 -8.44 -5.46 -9.09
N ASP A 90 -9.17 -6.32 -9.79
CA ASP A 90 -8.69 -7.63 -10.21
C ASP A 90 -7.59 -7.52 -11.27
N GLU A 91 -7.69 -6.56 -12.21
CA GLU A 91 -6.62 -6.26 -13.20
C GLU A 91 -5.30 -5.89 -12.52
N LEU A 92 -5.34 -5.04 -11.49
CA LEU A 92 -4.14 -4.61 -10.78
C LEU A 92 -3.58 -5.72 -9.89
N ARG A 93 -4.45 -6.51 -9.26
CA ARG A 93 -4.06 -7.66 -8.46
C ARG A 93 -3.38 -8.73 -9.32
N GLN A 94 -3.96 -9.07 -10.47
CA GLN A 94 -3.37 -10.02 -11.42
C GLN A 94 -1.97 -9.57 -11.87
N ARG A 95 -1.84 -8.31 -12.28
CA ARG A 95 -0.54 -7.75 -12.66
C ARG A 95 0.47 -7.82 -11.51
N PHE A 96 0.04 -7.59 -10.28
CA PHE A 96 0.92 -7.68 -9.11
C PHE A 96 1.41 -9.12 -8.89
N VAL A 97 0.53 -10.12 -9.00
CA VAL A 97 0.92 -11.54 -8.92
C VAL A 97 1.98 -11.84 -9.99
N ASP A 98 1.73 -11.50 -11.25
CA ASP A 98 2.67 -11.78 -12.35
C ASP A 98 4.04 -11.09 -12.18
N ILE A 99 4.09 -9.95 -11.49
CA ILE A 99 5.34 -9.26 -11.13
C ILE A 99 6.05 -9.97 -9.97
N CYS A 100 5.30 -10.47 -8.99
CA CYS A 100 5.85 -11.02 -7.76
C CYS A 100 6.38 -12.44 -7.91
N VAL A 101 5.77 -13.29 -8.74
CA VAL A 101 6.23 -14.68 -8.94
C VAL A 101 7.71 -14.76 -9.33
N PRO A 102 8.18 -14.11 -10.42
CA PRO A 102 9.59 -14.18 -10.79
C PRO A 102 10.53 -13.51 -9.77
N GLN A 103 10.02 -12.53 -9.00
CA GLN A 103 10.78 -11.92 -7.91
C GLN A 103 11.01 -12.91 -6.76
N ALA A 104 9.99 -13.67 -6.37
CA ALA A 104 10.09 -14.71 -5.35
C ALA A 104 11.00 -15.85 -5.79
N GLU A 105 10.88 -16.29 -7.05
CA GLU A 105 11.77 -17.29 -7.66
C GLU A 105 13.23 -16.85 -7.60
N SER A 106 13.52 -15.59 -7.97
CA SER A 106 14.87 -15.02 -7.94
C SER A 106 15.45 -14.94 -6.51
N LEU A 107 14.59 -14.89 -5.49
CA LEU A 107 14.96 -14.90 -4.07
C LEU A 107 15.04 -16.31 -3.48
N GLY A 108 14.71 -17.35 -4.25
CA GLY A 108 14.59 -18.72 -3.73
C GLY A 108 13.53 -18.83 -2.63
N LEU A 109 12.46 -18.04 -2.70
CA LEU A 109 11.33 -18.06 -1.77
C LEU A 109 10.10 -18.62 -2.46
N THR A 110 9.21 -19.24 -1.68
CA THR A 110 7.91 -19.70 -2.16
C THR A 110 6.81 -18.70 -1.79
N LEU A 111 5.77 -18.62 -2.60
CA LEU A 111 4.55 -17.91 -2.24
C LEU A 111 3.55 -18.91 -1.65
N PRO A 112 2.86 -18.60 -0.52
CA PRO A 112 2.01 -19.55 0.20
C PRO A 112 0.64 -19.73 -0.47
N ASP A 113 0.66 -20.17 -1.73
CA ASP A 113 -0.51 -20.38 -2.57
C ASP A 113 -0.36 -21.70 -3.36
N PRO A 114 -0.98 -22.79 -2.91
CA PRO A 114 -0.92 -24.09 -3.59
C PRO A 114 -1.54 -24.10 -4.99
N ASP A 115 -2.43 -23.15 -5.30
CA ASP A 115 -3.11 -23.05 -6.58
C ASP A 115 -2.35 -22.17 -7.58
N LEU A 116 -1.24 -21.56 -7.14
CA LEU A 116 -0.42 -20.68 -7.96
C LEU A 116 0.27 -21.45 -9.09
N ARG A 117 -0.08 -21.12 -10.34
CA ARG A 117 0.53 -21.74 -11.52
C ARG A 117 0.46 -20.85 -12.74
N TRP A 118 1.46 -20.95 -13.61
CA TRP A 118 1.43 -20.31 -14.92
C TRP A 118 0.31 -20.92 -15.78
N ASN A 119 -0.50 -20.06 -16.40
CA ASN A 119 -1.54 -20.43 -17.33
C ASN A 119 -1.18 -19.91 -18.73
N GLU A 120 -0.71 -20.81 -19.59
CA GLU A 120 -0.28 -20.50 -20.97
C GLU A 120 -1.40 -19.90 -21.83
N GLU A 121 -2.65 -20.33 -21.63
CA GLU A 121 -3.79 -19.84 -22.42
C GLU A 121 -4.12 -18.38 -22.07
N ARG A 122 -4.02 -18.03 -20.79
CA ARG A 122 -4.29 -16.68 -20.30
C ARG A 122 -3.07 -15.76 -20.41
N GLY A 123 -1.85 -16.30 -20.45
CA GLY A 123 -0.61 -15.53 -20.35
C GLY A 123 -0.45 -14.87 -18.97
N HIS A 124 -0.97 -15.51 -17.92
CA HIS A 124 -1.02 -15.01 -16.56
C HIS A 124 -0.86 -16.15 -15.55
N HIS A 125 -0.46 -15.86 -14.31
CA HIS A 125 -0.56 -16.83 -13.23
C HIS A 125 -2.00 -16.93 -12.72
N ASP A 126 -2.54 -18.14 -12.66
CA ASP A 126 -3.68 -18.46 -11.82
C ASP A 126 -3.21 -18.45 -10.36
N PHE A 127 -4.06 -17.98 -9.44
CA PHE A 127 -3.77 -17.93 -8.00
C PHE A 127 -5.03 -18.29 -7.20
N GLY A 128 -4.84 -18.78 -5.98
CA GLY A 128 -5.90 -19.29 -5.12
C GLY A 128 -6.89 -18.23 -4.63
N PRO A 129 -8.02 -18.66 -4.05
CA PRO A 129 -9.02 -17.74 -3.53
C PRO A 129 -8.51 -16.97 -2.31
N ILE A 130 -8.76 -15.66 -2.29
CA ILE A 130 -8.49 -14.80 -1.13
C ILE A 130 -9.55 -15.03 -0.05
N ASP A 131 -9.14 -15.03 1.22
CA ASP A 131 -10.08 -15.00 2.34
C ASP A 131 -10.75 -13.62 2.45
N TRP A 132 -11.90 -13.49 1.77
CA TRP A 132 -12.71 -12.28 1.82
C TRP A 132 -13.43 -12.07 3.16
N THR A 133 -13.47 -13.07 4.04
CA THR A 133 -13.98 -12.91 5.41
C THR A 133 -12.97 -12.14 6.25
N GLU A 134 -11.71 -12.58 6.23
CA GLU A 134 -10.58 -11.88 6.87
C GLU A 134 -10.52 -10.43 6.39
N PHE A 135 -10.55 -10.21 5.08
CA PHE A 135 -10.53 -8.88 4.47
C PHE A 135 -11.59 -7.95 5.07
N ARG A 136 -12.84 -8.42 5.17
CA ARG A 136 -13.97 -7.63 5.70
C ARG A 136 -13.82 -7.36 7.19
N GLU A 137 -13.32 -8.31 7.97
CA GLU A 137 -13.08 -8.12 9.41
C GLU A 137 -11.96 -7.11 9.67
N VAL A 138 -10.87 -7.17 8.91
CA VAL A 138 -9.78 -6.18 9.00
C VAL A 138 -10.30 -4.78 8.66
N LEU A 139 -11.12 -4.62 7.61
CA LEU A 139 -11.71 -3.32 7.25
C LEU A 139 -12.67 -2.75 8.30
N LYS A 140 -13.44 -3.62 8.99
CA LYS A 140 -14.34 -3.21 10.07
C LYS A 140 -13.62 -2.79 11.35
N GLY A 141 -12.31 -3.05 11.46
CA GLY A 141 -11.54 -2.76 12.67
C GLY A 141 -11.23 -3.96 13.54
N ASN A 142 -11.54 -5.19 13.11
CA ASN A 142 -11.37 -6.42 13.87
C ASN A 142 -10.11 -7.22 13.47
N GLY A 143 -9.16 -6.57 12.80
CA GLY A 143 -7.88 -7.17 12.44
C GLY A 143 -6.82 -7.09 13.56
N PRO A 144 -5.65 -7.70 13.36
CA PRO A 144 -4.68 -7.98 14.43
C PRO A 144 -4.06 -6.74 15.07
N CYS A 145 -4.07 -5.58 14.39
CA CYS A 145 -3.47 -4.35 14.90
C CYS A 145 -4.39 -3.13 14.85
N ASN A 146 -5.66 -3.26 14.44
CA ASN A 146 -6.51 -2.11 14.18
C ASN A 146 -6.66 -1.19 15.39
N GLU A 147 -7.02 -1.75 16.55
CA GLU A 147 -7.12 -1.01 17.81
C GLU A 147 -5.79 -0.34 18.17
N GLN A 148 -4.68 -1.09 18.18
CA GLN A 148 -3.36 -0.56 18.48
C GLN A 148 -2.98 0.62 17.58
N ARG A 149 -3.25 0.52 16.26
CA ARG A 149 -2.91 1.57 15.28
C ARG A 149 -3.74 2.83 15.53
N ILE A 150 -5.05 2.71 15.72
CA ILE A 150 -5.93 3.85 15.96
C ILE A 150 -5.64 4.50 17.32
N THR A 151 -5.50 3.71 18.38
CA THR A 151 -5.16 4.19 19.72
C THR A 151 -3.84 4.96 19.71
N GLN A 152 -2.79 4.43 19.06
CA GLN A 152 -1.51 5.13 18.97
C GLN A 152 -1.63 6.47 18.23
N ARG A 153 -2.43 6.54 17.15
CA ARG A 153 -2.63 7.79 16.39
C ARG A 153 -3.46 8.81 17.16
N ARG A 154 -4.51 8.37 17.86
CA ARG A 154 -5.32 9.24 18.75
C ARG A 154 -4.46 9.80 19.86
N ARG A 155 -3.74 8.94 20.57
CA ARG A 155 -2.82 9.35 21.64
C ARG A 155 -1.79 10.38 21.15
N ALA A 156 -1.10 10.12 20.04
CA ALA A 156 -0.13 11.07 19.49
C ALA A 156 -0.77 12.42 19.10
N HIS A 157 -2.01 12.41 18.63
CA HIS A 157 -2.76 13.63 18.34
C HIS A 157 -3.14 14.38 19.61
N GLU A 158 -3.72 13.70 20.59
CA GLU A 158 -4.20 14.27 21.85
C GLU A 158 -3.04 14.80 22.71
N GLU A 159 -2.03 13.97 22.96
CA GLU A 159 -0.84 14.37 23.74
C GLU A 159 -0.01 15.45 23.02
N GLY A 160 -0.09 15.52 21.69
CA GLY A 160 0.55 16.55 20.87
C GLY A 160 -0.26 17.85 20.74
N ALA A 161 -1.42 17.98 21.39
CA ALA A 161 -2.28 19.16 21.27
C ALA A 161 -1.57 20.46 21.67
N TRP A 162 -0.87 20.44 22.81
CA TRP A 162 -0.15 21.62 23.31
C TRP A 162 0.91 22.13 22.34
N VAL A 163 1.56 21.26 21.56
CA VAL A 163 2.55 21.66 20.56
C VAL A 163 1.88 22.43 19.42
N ARG A 164 0.72 21.93 18.96
CA ARG A 164 -0.05 22.60 17.90
C ARG A 164 -0.59 23.94 18.38
N GLU A 165 -1.08 24.00 19.61
CA GLU A 165 -1.56 25.24 20.24
C GLU A 165 -0.42 26.24 20.43
N ALA A 166 0.74 25.80 20.91
CA ALA A 166 1.92 26.65 21.06
C ALA A 166 2.39 27.21 19.70
N ALA A 167 2.44 26.36 18.66
CA ALA A 167 2.81 26.79 17.31
C ALA A 167 1.81 27.82 16.75
N ALA A 168 0.50 27.61 16.94
CA ALA A 168 -0.53 28.55 16.51
C ALA A 168 -0.42 29.89 17.26
N ALA A 169 -0.24 29.86 18.58
CA ALA A 169 -0.08 31.05 19.39
C ALA A 169 1.21 31.83 19.04
N TYR A 170 2.31 31.13 18.77
CA TYR A 170 3.55 31.74 18.31
C TYR A 170 3.36 32.41 16.95
N ALA A 171 2.76 31.72 15.98
CA ALA A 171 2.49 32.28 14.65
C ALA A 171 1.61 33.55 14.73
N ALA A 172 0.55 33.52 15.54
CA ALA A 172 -0.36 34.66 15.72
C ALA A 172 0.36 35.93 16.21
N LYS A 173 1.33 35.79 17.12
CA LYS A 173 2.15 36.93 17.60
C LYS A 173 2.95 37.58 16.47
N HIS A 174 3.56 36.77 15.61
CA HIS A 174 4.48 37.25 14.57
C HIS A 174 3.76 37.70 13.29
N THR A 175 2.52 37.26 13.06
CA THR A 175 1.67 37.80 12.00
C THR A 175 1.06 39.17 12.36
N GLY A 176 0.94 39.50 13.65
CA GLY A 176 0.38 40.78 14.10
C GLY A 176 1.35 41.97 14.00
N GLU A 177 2.67 41.74 14.06
CA GLU A 177 3.68 42.80 14.08
C GLU A 177 4.05 43.36 12.69
N THR A 178 3.73 42.66 11.60
CA THR A 178 4.05 43.12 10.23
C THR A 178 3.08 44.17 9.67
N GLY A 179 2.01 44.51 10.39
CA GLY A 179 1.03 45.54 9.99
C GLY A 179 1.22 46.92 10.63
N ALA A 180 2.10 47.08 11.61
CA ALA A 180 2.15 48.29 12.45
C ALA A 180 3.31 49.26 12.15
N THR A 181 4.07 49.09 11.06
CA THR A 181 5.16 50.05 10.75
C THR A 181 5.36 50.26 9.25
N ARG A 182 4.44 50.97 8.61
CA ARG A 182 4.72 51.86 7.46
C ARG A 182 3.72 53.01 7.47
N ALA A 183 4.05 54.06 8.23
CA ALA A 183 3.55 55.42 8.03
C ALA A 183 4.77 56.29 7.70
#